data_AF-A0A6P4JB75-F1
#
_entry.id   AF-A0A6P4JB75-F1
#
_cell.length_a   1.000
_cell.length_b   1.000
_cell.length_c   1.000
_cell.angle_alpha   90.00
_cell.angle_beta   90.00
_cell.angle_gamma   90.00
#
_symmetry.space_group_name_H-M   'P 1'
#
loop_
_entity.id
_entity.type
_entity.pdbx_description
1 polymer ?
#
loop_
_entity_poly.entity_id
_entity_poly.type
_entity_poly.pdbx_seq_one_letter_code
_entity_poly.pdbx_strand_id
1 'polypeptide(L)'
;MEYTSKTLIYQKVKKPLLERQRRARINKCLDTLKTLVAELRGDDGILRMDKAEMLESAVIFMRQQKTQKKTVEEPAAALPLDGFKNGYMNAVNEVSRVMASTPGMSVDLGKSVMTHLGRIYKNLQQFHEAQTTTTTNGDLHIPMDCSADKAPLSPASSGYHSDCDSPAPSPLPLEGEKLWRPW
;
A
#
# COMPACT_ATOMS: atom_id res chain seq x y z
N MET A 1 46.16 34.99 11.00
CA MET A 1 45.28 33.90 11.44
C MET A 1 44.01 34.00 10.62
N GLU A 2 43.84 33.15 9.60
CA GLU A 2 42.70 33.26 8.68
C GLU A 2 41.40 32.84 9.36
N TYR A 3 40.47 33.77 9.54
CA TYR A 3 39.14 33.48 10.06
C TYR A 3 38.28 32.85 8.95
N THR A 4 38.23 31.53 8.90
CA THR A 4 37.29 30.82 8.01
C THR A 4 35.87 30.96 8.57
N SER A 5 35.01 31.66 7.84
CA SER A 5 33.60 31.82 8.22
C SER A 5 32.90 30.47 8.40
N LYS A 6 31.94 30.40 9.34
CA LYS A 6 31.12 29.19 9.61
C LYS A 6 30.51 28.61 8.33
N THR A 7 30.10 29.48 7.40
CA THR A 7 29.56 29.09 6.08
C THR A 7 30.59 28.37 5.21
N LEU A 8 31.84 28.82 5.21
CA LEU A 8 32.92 28.19 4.45
C LEU A 8 33.27 26.81 5.02
N ILE A 9 33.29 26.67 6.35
CA ILE A 9 33.49 25.38 7.02
C ILE A 9 32.36 24.41 6.66
N TYR A 10 31.11 24.89 6.64
CA TYR A 10 29.98 24.08 6.23
C TYR A 10 30.11 23.60 4.78
N GLN A 11 30.39 24.49 3.83
CA GLN A 11 30.46 24.16 2.40
C GLN A 11 31.66 23.28 2.04
N LYS A 12 32.84 23.52 2.64
CA LYS A 12 34.08 22.81 2.29
C LYS A 12 34.31 21.53 3.10
N VAL A 13 33.75 21.43 4.31
CA VAL A 13 34.05 20.31 5.21
C VAL A 13 32.79 19.52 5.57
N LYS A 14 31.80 20.17 6.19
CA LYS A 14 30.63 19.46 6.74
C LYS A 14 29.74 18.89 5.64
N LYS A 15 29.43 19.65 4.59
CA LYS A 15 28.59 19.22 3.47
C LYS A 15 29.23 18.04 2.70
N PRO A 16 30.53 18.07 2.31
CA PRO A 16 31.17 16.90 1.68
C PRO A 16 31.21 15.67 2.58
N LEU A 17 31.42 15.84 3.89
CA LEU A 17 31.41 14.75 4.85
C LEU A 17 30.04 14.06 4.93
N LEU A 18 28.96 14.85 5.06
CA LEU A 18 27.59 14.33 5.10
C LEU A 18 27.22 13.61 3.81
N GLU A 19 27.64 14.13 2.66
CA GLU A 19 27.37 13.47 1.38
C GLU A 19 28.15 12.14 1.24
N ARG A 20 29.39 12.07 1.73
CA ARG A 20 30.13 10.80 1.79
C ARG A 20 29.40 9.77 2.66
N GLN A 21 28.90 10.19 3.82
CA GLN A 21 28.13 9.32 4.72
C GLN A 21 26.82 8.86 4.08
N ARG A 22 26.08 9.76 3.40
CA ARG A 22 24.87 9.43 2.65
C ARG A 22 25.17 8.42 1.55
N ARG A 23 26.23 8.62 0.76
CA ARG A 23 26.64 7.70 -0.32
C ARG A 23 27.02 6.33 0.22
N ALA A 24 27.75 6.26 1.34
CA ALA A 24 28.08 5.00 1.99
C ALA A 24 26.81 4.23 2.41
N ARG A 25 25.82 4.92 2.99
CA ARG A 25 24.53 4.32 3.34
C ARG A 25 23.80 3.79 2.11
N ILE A 26 23.74 4.57 1.03
CA ILE A 26 23.07 4.16 -0.22
C ILE A 26 23.73 2.90 -0.79
N ASN A 27 25.06 2.88 -0.88
CA ASN A 27 25.78 1.71 -1.39
C ASN A 27 25.53 0.47 -0.52
N LYS A 28 25.56 0.60 0.82
CA LYS A 28 25.23 -0.50 1.72
C LYS A 28 23.83 -1.08 1.46
N CYS A 29 22.83 -0.21 1.28
CA CYS A 29 21.48 -0.66 0.96
C CYS A 29 21.40 -1.35 -0.41
N LEU A 30 22.13 -0.85 -1.42
CA LEU A 30 22.20 -1.46 -2.74
C LEU A 30 22.86 -2.85 -2.69
N ASP A 31 23.95 -2.99 -1.93
CA ASP A 31 24.63 -4.28 -1.77
C ASP A 31 23.72 -5.30 -1.06
N THR A 32 23.03 -4.89 0.01
CA THR A 32 22.04 -5.74 0.69
C THR A 32 20.89 -6.12 -0.23
N LEU A 33 20.35 -5.18 -1.00
CA LEU A 33 19.28 -5.46 -1.96
C LEU A 33 19.72 -6.49 -3.00
N LYS A 34 20.93 -6.33 -3.54
CA LYS A 34 21.51 -7.22 -4.53
C LYS A 34 21.63 -8.65 -4.02
N THR A 35 22.14 -8.83 -2.80
CA THR A 35 22.20 -10.12 -2.12
C THR A 35 20.81 -10.73 -1.93
N LEU A 36 19.86 -9.98 -1.39
CA LEU A 36 18.49 -10.48 -1.15
C LEU A 36 17.79 -10.91 -2.45
N VAL A 37 17.93 -10.14 -3.53
CA VAL A 37 17.29 -10.49 -4.81
C VAL A 37 17.97 -11.72 -5.44
N ALA A 38 19.30 -11.84 -5.33
CA ALA A 38 20.03 -13.02 -5.78
C ALA A 38 19.60 -14.29 -5.03
N GLU A 39 19.55 -14.23 -3.69
CA GLU A 39 19.12 -15.34 -2.83
C GLU A 39 17.68 -15.76 -3.11
N LEU A 40 16.75 -14.81 -3.18
CA LEU A 40 15.33 -15.11 -3.39
C LEU A 40 15.02 -15.61 -4.81
N ARG A 41 15.84 -15.24 -5.81
CA ARG A 41 15.69 -15.70 -7.19
C ARG A 41 16.50 -16.97 -7.49
N GLY A 42 17.48 -17.30 -6.65
CA GLY A 42 18.45 -18.37 -6.89
C GLY A 42 19.39 -18.06 -8.06
N ASP A 43 19.73 -16.78 -8.28
CA ASP A 43 20.51 -16.32 -9.43
C ASP A 43 21.66 -15.39 -8.99
N ASP A 44 22.84 -15.98 -8.79
CA ASP A 44 24.06 -15.26 -8.41
C ASP A 44 24.56 -14.28 -9.49
N GLY A 45 24.03 -14.36 -10.73
CA GLY A 45 24.32 -13.41 -11.80
C GLY A 45 23.93 -11.97 -11.42
N ILE A 46 22.93 -11.81 -10.56
CA ILE A 46 22.47 -10.51 -10.06
C ILE A 46 23.57 -9.76 -9.30
N LEU A 47 24.49 -10.47 -8.65
CA LEU A 47 25.59 -9.85 -7.90
C LEU A 47 26.55 -9.05 -8.82
N ARG A 48 26.63 -9.43 -10.09
CA ARG A 48 27.53 -8.82 -11.10
C ARG A 48 26.88 -7.72 -11.93
N MET A 49 25.57 -7.54 -11.83
CA MET A 49 24.83 -6.51 -12.56
C MET A 49 25.27 -5.11 -12.15
N ASP A 50 25.13 -4.14 -13.06
CA ASP A 50 25.36 -2.75 -12.71
C ASP A 50 24.26 -2.20 -11.76
N LYS A 51 24.34 -0.91 -11.39
CA LYS A 51 23.37 -0.31 -10.48
C LYS A 51 21.98 -0.15 -11.09
N ALA A 52 21.88 0.17 -12.37
CA ALA A 52 20.59 0.40 -13.04
C ALA A 52 19.90 -0.94 -13.33
N GLU A 53 20.64 -1.88 -13.90
CA GLU A 53 20.20 -3.24 -14.21
C GLU A 53 19.71 -3.97 -12.95
N MET A 54 20.46 -3.92 -11.85
CA MET A 54 20.05 -4.57 -10.60
C MET A 54 18.76 -3.97 -10.02
N LEU A 55 18.57 -2.64 -10.14
CA LEU A 55 17.34 -1.99 -9.69
C LEU A 55 16.15 -2.38 -10.57
N GLU A 56 16.33 -2.50 -11.88
CA GLU A 56 15.30 -2.98 -12.80
C GLU A 56 14.91 -4.43 -12.48
N SER A 57 15.90 -5.31 -12.31
CA SER A 57 15.70 -6.70 -11.91
C SER A 57 14.93 -6.81 -10.60
N ALA A 58 15.28 -6.01 -9.59
CA ALA A 58 14.57 -5.95 -8.31
C ALA A 58 13.11 -5.50 -8.48
N VAL A 59 12.83 -4.50 -9.32
CA VAL A 59 11.46 -4.05 -9.60
C VAL A 59 10.66 -5.13 -10.30
N ILE A 60 11.24 -5.80 -11.30
CA ILE A 60 10.62 -6.90 -12.02
C ILE A 60 10.31 -8.06 -11.06
N PHE A 61 11.24 -8.40 -10.16
CA PHE A 61 11.03 -9.39 -9.11
C PHE A 61 9.89 -9.02 -8.17
N MET A 62 9.83 -7.78 -7.68
CA MET A 62 8.74 -7.32 -6.81
C MET A 62 7.38 -7.34 -7.51
N ARG A 63 7.31 -7.02 -8.80
CA ARG A 63 6.07 -7.11 -9.59
C ARG A 63 5.64 -8.56 -9.75
N GLN A 64 6.56 -9.47 -10.08
CA GLN A 64 6.27 -10.90 -10.16
C GLN A 64 5.80 -11.46 -8.81
N GLN A 65 6.44 -11.10 -7.71
CA GLN A 65 6.01 -11.49 -6.36
C GLN A 65 4.59 -11.00 -6.04
N LYS A 66 4.25 -9.75 -6.37
CA LYS A 66 2.88 -9.23 -6.18
C LYS A 66 1.86 -9.97 -7.03
N THR A 67 2.18 -10.29 -8.28
CA THR A 67 1.29 -11.06 -9.16
C THR A 67 1.17 -12.51 -8.70
N GLN A 68 2.27 -13.14 -8.31
CA GLN A 68 2.29 -14.51 -7.80
C GLN A 68 1.52 -14.63 -6.50
N LYS A 69 1.65 -13.65 -5.58
CA LYS A 69 0.77 -13.56 -4.42
C LYS A 69 -0.68 -13.33 -4.83
N LYS A 70 -0.98 -12.54 -5.86
CA LYS A 70 -2.35 -12.43 -6.37
C LYS A 70 -2.91 -13.74 -6.98
N THR A 71 -2.06 -14.65 -7.45
CA THR A 71 -2.47 -15.95 -8.01
C THR A 71 -2.35 -17.14 -7.05
N VAL A 72 -1.56 -17.02 -5.98
CA VAL A 72 -1.30 -18.08 -4.98
C VAL A 72 -1.86 -17.73 -3.61
N GLU A 73 -2.00 -16.44 -3.27
CA GLU A 73 -2.90 -15.99 -2.21
C GLU A 73 -4.31 -15.85 -2.82
N GLU A 74 -5.14 -16.83 -2.50
CA GLU A 74 -6.39 -16.57 -1.77
C GLU A 74 -6.53 -15.08 -1.36
N PRO A 75 -7.66 -14.42 -1.62
CA PRO A 75 -7.80 -12.98 -1.44
C PRO A 75 -7.47 -12.56 -0.01
N ALA A 76 -6.28 -12.00 0.24
CA ALA A 76 -5.85 -11.44 1.53
C ALA A 76 -6.58 -10.14 1.92
N ALA A 77 -7.77 -9.91 1.35
CA ALA A 77 -8.75 -8.91 1.76
C ALA A 77 -10.18 -9.49 1.83
N ALA A 78 -10.35 -10.80 1.65
CA ALA A 78 -11.46 -11.52 2.23
C ALA A 78 -10.94 -12.13 3.53
N LEU A 79 -11.71 -11.97 4.60
CA LEU A 79 -11.50 -12.62 5.89
C LEU A 79 -11.27 -14.15 5.70
N PRO A 80 -10.88 -14.91 6.75
CA PRO A 80 -10.82 -16.38 6.76
C PRO A 80 -12.19 -17.06 6.52
N LEU A 81 -12.96 -16.62 5.53
CA LEU A 81 -14.32 -17.02 5.22
C LEU A 81 -14.33 -18.50 4.86
N ASP A 82 -13.37 -18.98 4.08
CA ASP A 82 -13.31 -20.40 3.74
C ASP A 82 -12.95 -21.24 4.97
N GLY A 83 -11.99 -20.78 5.78
CA GLY A 83 -11.66 -21.41 7.07
C GLY A 83 -12.83 -21.45 8.05
N PHE A 84 -13.59 -20.36 8.17
CA PHE A 84 -14.78 -20.28 9.02
C PHE A 84 -15.92 -21.14 8.48
N LYS A 85 -16.19 -21.11 7.17
CA LYS A 85 -17.21 -21.95 6.53
C LYS A 85 -16.90 -23.44 6.73
N ASN A 86 -15.65 -23.84 6.52
CA ASN A 86 -15.21 -25.21 6.73
C ASN A 86 -15.30 -25.60 8.21
N GLY A 87 -14.85 -24.74 9.13
CA GLY A 87 -14.96 -24.97 10.57
C GLY A 87 -16.42 -25.08 11.04
N TYR A 88 -17.29 -24.21 10.53
CA TYR A 88 -18.72 -24.22 10.82
C TYR A 88 -19.37 -25.51 10.31
N MET A 89 -19.10 -25.90 9.06
CA MET A 89 -19.66 -27.12 8.47
C MET A 89 -19.15 -28.38 9.18
N ASN A 90 -17.88 -28.40 9.60
CA ASN A 90 -17.34 -29.49 10.43
C ASN A 90 -18.05 -29.59 11.79
N ALA A 91 -18.30 -28.46 12.46
CA ALA A 91 -19.05 -28.45 13.71
C ALA A 91 -20.51 -28.91 13.52
N VAL A 92 -21.17 -28.51 12.43
CA VAL A 92 -22.54 -28.96 12.11
C VAL A 92 -22.57 -30.47 11.84
N ASN A 93 -21.58 -31.00 11.12
CA ASN A 93 -21.45 -32.44 10.88
C ASN A 93 -21.20 -33.22 12.19
N GLU A 94 -20.40 -32.66 13.10
CA GLU A 94 -20.18 -33.20 14.44
C GLU A 94 -21.49 -33.28 15.23
N VAL A 95 -22.26 -32.18 15.26
CA VAL A 95 -23.57 -32.12 15.92
C VAL A 95 -24.51 -33.17 15.34
N SER A 96 -24.60 -33.27 14.01
CA SER A 96 -25.41 -34.28 13.33
C SER A 96 -25.02 -35.70 13.76
N ARG A 97 -23.71 -36.00 13.81
CA ARG A 97 -23.21 -37.31 14.23
C ARG A 97 -23.54 -37.62 15.69
N VAL A 98 -23.30 -36.69 16.60
CA VAL A 98 -23.58 -36.85 18.03
C VAL A 98 -25.06 -37.11 18.26
N MET A 99 -25.94 -36.31 17.65
CA MET A 99 -27.39 -36.47 17.77
C MET A 99 -27.87 -37.82 17.20
N ALA A 100 -27.31 -38.28 16.08
CA ALA A 100 -27.64 -39.58 15.50
C ALA A 100 -27.15 -40.78 16.33
N SER A 101 -26.01 -40.62 17.01
CA SER A 101 -25.42 -41.66 17.87
C SER A 101 -26.02 -41.73 19.27
N THR A 102 -26.86 -40.76 19.67
CA THR A 102 -27.44 -40.68 21.01
C THR A 102 -28.72 -41.53 21.11
N PRO A 103 -28.75 -42.59 21.94
CA PRO A 103 -29.96 -43.42 22.10
C PRO A 103 -31.12 -42.61 22.67
N GLY A 104 -32.32 -42.78 22.11
CA GLY A 104 -33.53 -42.08 22.56
C GLY A 104 -33.66 -40.62 22.09
N MET A 105 -32.79 -40.15 21.19
CA MET A 105 -32.87 -38.81 20.63
C MET A 105 -34.05 -38.67 19.66
N SER A 106 -34.84 -37.60 19.81
CA SER A 106 -35.96 -37.32 18.90
C SER A 106 -35.48 -36.86 17.52
N VAL A 107 -36.03 -37.47 16.47
CA VAL A 107 -35.77 -37.11 15.07
C VAL A 107 -36.24 -35.68 14.77
N ASP A 108 -37.35 -35.25 15.37
CA ASP A 108 -37.89 -33.90 15.17
C ASP A 108 -37.00 -32.83 15.82
N LEU A 109 -36.41 -33.16 16.97
CA LEU A 109 -35.39 -32.31 17.60
C LEU A 109 -34.14 -32.21 16.73
N GLY A 110 -33.66 -33.33 16.17
CA GLY A 110 -32.58 -33.37 15.18
C GLY A 110 -32.83 -32.44 13.99
N LYS A 111 -34.01 -32.57 13.35
CA LYS A 111 -34.42 -31.71 12.24
C LYS A 111 -34.48 -30.23 12.64
N SER A 112 -35.02 -29.92 13.83
CA SER A 112 -35.13 -28.56 14.33
C SER A 112 -33.76 -27.90 14.51
N VAL A 113 -32.82 -28.62 15.16
CA VAL A 113 -31.44 -28.14 15.37
C VAL A 113 -30.72 -27.94 14.04
N MET A 114 -30.77 -28.91 13.13
CA MET A 114 -30.10 -28.81 11.82
C MET A 114 -30.67 -27.67 10.97
N THR A 115 -32.00 -27.46 11.02
CA THR A 115 -32.66 -26.34 10.35
C THR A 115 -32.22 -25.00 10.96
N HIS A 116 -32.09 -24.93 12.28
CA HIS A 116 -31.63 -23.73 12.97
C HIS A 116 -30.18 -23.37 12.56
N LEU A 117 -29.27 -24.35 12.57
CA LEU A 117 -27.88 -24.17 12.13
C LEU A 117 -27.79 -23.70 10.66
N GLY A 118 -28.59 -24.30 9.76
CA GLY A 118 -28.65 -23.86 8.37
C GLY A 118 -29.11 -22.40 8.21
N ARG A 119 -30.08 -21.94 9.02
CA ARG A 119 -30.53 -20.53 9.02
C ARG A 119 -29.46 -19.58 9.54
N ILE A 120 -28.78 -19.95 10.64
CA ILE A 120 -27.69 -19.14 11.20
C ILE A 120 -26.56 -18.96 10.18
N TYR A 121 -26.18 -20.04 9.48
CA TYR A 121 -25.18 -19.98 8.43
C TYR A 121 -25.58 -19.04 7.28
N LYS A 122 -26.83 -19.12 6.81
CA LYS A 122 -27.35 -18.23 5.76
C LYS A 122 -27.33 -16.76 6.18
N ASN A 123 -27.70 -16.47 7.43
CA ASN A 123 -27.68 -15.10 7.97
C ASN A 123 -26.24 -14.55 8.05
N LEU A 124 -25.29 -15.38 8.50
CA LEU A 124 -23.86 -15.04 8.54
C LEU A 124 -23.28 -14.77 7.15
N GLN A 125 -23.75 -15.50 6.13
CA GLN A 125 -23.35 -15.29 4.74
C GLN A 125 -23.89 -13.95 4.20
N GLN A 126 -25.17 -13.66 4.43
CA GLN A 126 -25.79 -12.40 3.99
C GLN A 126 -25.16 -11.16 4.65
N PHE A 127 -24.83 -11.24 5.94
CA PHE A 127 -24.16 -10.16 6.66
C PHE A 127 -22.74 -9.85 6.14
N HIS A 128 -22.06 -10.86 5.58
CA HIS A 128 -20.76 -10.67 4.94
C HIS A 128 -20.86 -10.14 3.52
N GLU A 129 -21.81 -10.64 2.71
CA GLU A 129 -22.04 -10.16 1.34
C GLU A 129 -22.38 -8.65 1.32
N ALA A 130 -23.07 -8.15 2.35
CA ALA A 130 -23.37 -6.73 2.52
C ALA A 130 -22.16 -5.84 2.87
N GLN A 131 -21.05 -6.41 3.38
CA GLN A 131 -19.84 -5.66 3.74
C GLN A 131 -18.84 -5.54 2.58
N THR A 132 -18.90 -6.42 1.58
CA THR A 132 -17.95 -6.45 0.46
C THR A 132 -18.28 -5.51 -0.71
N THR A 133 -19.43 -4.83 -0.70
CA THR A 133 -19.91 -3.99 -1.83
C THR A 133 -19.43 -2.54 -1.83
N THR A 134 -18.50 -2.14 -0.95
CA THR A 134 -18.01 -0.74 -0.87
C THR A 134 -16.60 -0.49 -1.42
N THR A 135 -15.93 -1.45 -2.07
CA THR A 135 -14.63 -1.18 -2.73
C THR A 135 -14.41 -2.01 -3.99
N THR A 136 -15.23 -1.79 -5.01
CA THR A 136 -14.93 -2.19 -6.39
C THR A 136 -15.43 -1.13 -7.36
N ASN A 137 -14.61 -0.11 -7.61
CA ASN A 137 -14.65 0.70 -8.84
C ASN A 137 -13.23 1.17 -9.10
N GLY A 138 -12.43 0.30 -9.71
CA GLY A 138 -11.13 0.63 -10.26
C GLY A 138 -11.20 0.42 -11.76
N ASP A 139 -11.86 1.33 -12.46
CA ASP A 139 -11.74 1.47 -13.91
C ASP A 139 -11.18 2.85 -14.23
N LEU A 140 -10.30 2.87 -15.22
CA LEU A 140 -9.39 3.96 -15.55
C LEU A 140 -10.13 5.14 -16.19
N HIS A 141 -10.19 6.30 -15.53
CA HIS A 141 -10.20 7.59 -16.25
C HIS A 141 -9.76 8.73 -15.33
N ILE A 142 -8.65 9.37 -15.68
CA ILE A 142 -8.31 10.73 -15.23
C ILE A 142 -9.08 11.67 -16.17
N PRO A 143 -10.01 12.48 -15.65
CA PRO A 143 -10.15 13.83 -16.15
C PRO A 143 -9.82 14.78 -15.01
N MET A 144 -8.78 15.56 -15.25
CA MET A 144 -8.57 16.82 -14.58
C MET A 144 -9.74 17.71 -14.94
N ASP A 145 -10.65 17.94 -14.00
CA ASP A 145 -11.56 19.06 -14.05
C ASP A 145 -11.70 19.68 -12.66
N CYS A 146 -11.32 20.94 -12.61
CA CYS A 146 -11.48 21.83 -11.49
C CYS A 146 -12.88 22.44 -11.58
N SER A 147 -13.80 22.03 -10.72
CA SER A 147 -14.95 22.87 -10.37
C SER A 147 -15.49 22.48 -9.00
N ALA A 148 -15.49 23.49 -8.13
CA ALA A 148 -16.21 23.51 -6.89
C ALA A 148 -17.71 23.25 -7.12
N ASP A 149 -18.36 22.50 -6.24
CA ASP A 149 -19.48 23.07 -5.49
C ASP A 149 -20.04 22.14 -4.41
N LYS A 150 -20.44 22.78 -3.30
CA LYS A 150 -21.29 22.32 -2.18
C LYS A 150 -20.62 21.55 -1.03
N ALA A 151 -19.80 22.25 -0.26
CA ALA A 151 -19.71 22.01 1.19
C ALA A 151 -20.75 22.90 1.92
N PRO A 152 -21.37 22.42 3.02
CA PRO A 152 -22.40 23.18 3.73
C PRO A 152 -21.82 24.39 4.49
N LEU A 153 -22.56 25.48 4.41
CA LEU A 153 -22.25 26.84 4.86
C LEU A 153 -21.99 26.93 6.37
N SER A 154 -20.96 27.69 6.76
CA SER A 154 -20.85 28.31 8.09
C SER A 154 -20.83 29.84 7.93
N PRO A 155 -21.65 30.60 8.67
CA PRO A 155 -21.74 32.04 8.53
C PRO A 155 -20.75 32.72 9.47
N ALA A 156 -19.75 33.40 8.93
CA ALA A 156 -19.03 34.43 9.66
C ALA A 156 -18.53 35.52 8.72
N SER A 157 -19.10 36.70 8.96
CA SER A 157 -18.85 38.00 8.35
C SER A 157 -17.42 38.50 8.57
N SER A 158 -16.86 39.16 7.54
CA SER A 158 -15.90 40.28 7.56
C SER A 158 -15.12 40.18 6.23
N GLY A 159 -15.29 41.00 5.20
CA GLY A 159 -15.68 42.41 5.17
C GLY A 159 -14.44 43.27 5.00
N TYR A 160 -13.70 43.19 3.87
CA TYR A 160 -12.92 44.32 3.34
C TYR A 160 -12.76 44.22 1.82
N HIS A 161 -13.30 45.25 1.18
CA HIS A 161 -13.15 45.68 -0.20
C HIS A 161 -11.87 46.52 -0.28
N SER A 162 -10.99 46.32 -1.27
CA SER A 162 -10.07 47.34 -1.78
C SER A 162 -9.39 46.88 -3.07
N ASP A 163 -9.91 47.42 -4.17
CA ASP A 163 -9.27 48.03 -5.34
C ASP A 163 -7.81 47.71 -5.75
N CYS A 164 -7.71 47.49 -7.07
CA CYS A 164 -6.62 47.70 -8.02
C CYS A 164 -5.20 48.04 -7.53
N ASP A 165 -4.20 47.26 -8.00
CA ASP A 165 -3.16 47.74 -8.93
C ASP A 165 -2.31 46.55 -9.43
N SER A 166 -2.02 46.50 -10.73
CA SER A 166 -1.10 45.53 -11.32
C SER A 166 0.27 46.18 -11.51
N PRO A 167 1.38 45.52 -11.13
CA PRO A 167 2.67 45.82 -11.74
C PRO A 167 3.29 44.62 -12.47
N ALA A 168 3.56 44.85 -13.76
CA ALA A 168 4.57 44.34 -14.70
C ALA A 168 5.19 42.91 -14.56
N PRO A 169 5.46 42.22 -15.68
CA PRO A 169 6.19 40.94 -15.69
C PRO A 169 7.67 41.12 -15.33
N SER A 170 8.19 40.17 -14.55
CA SER A 170 9.58 40.12 -14.06
C SER A 170 10.62 40.01 -15.19
N PRO A 171 11.85 40.56 -15.01
CA PRO A 171 12.88 40.53 -16.04
C PRO A 171 13.49 39.12 -16.20
N LEU A 172 13.80 38.76 -17.45
CA LEU A 172 14.51 37.54 -17.83
C LEU A 172 15.92 37.52 -17.21
N PRO A 173 16.38 36.40 -16.61
CA PRO A 173 17.74 36.31 -16.11
C PRO A 173 18.76 36.17 -17.24
N LEU A 174 19.75 37.07 -17.18
CA LEU A 174 20.99 37.07 -17.95
C LEU A 174 21.74 35.74 -17.83
N GLU A 175 22.31 35.30 -18.96
CA GLU A 175 23.26 34.19 -19.05
C GLU A 175 24.37 34.32 -18.00
N GLY A 176 24.57 33.30 -17.16
CA GLY A 176 25.70 33.32 -16.22
C GLY A 176 25.72 32.29 -15.11
N GLU A 177 24.63 31.56 -14.85
CA GLU A 177 24.63 30.56 -13.77
C GLU A 177 24.84 29.15 -14.33
N LYS A 178 26.03 28.59 -14.04
CA LYS A 178 26.30 27.15 -14.11
C LYS A 178 25.39 26.44 -13.10
N LEU A 179 24.15 26.23 -13.49
CA LEU A 179 23.19 25.37 -12.82
C LEU A 179 23.77 23.96 -12.75
N TRP A 180 23.93 23.49 -11.52
CA TRP A 180 24.31 22.11 -11.21
C TRP A 180 23.33 21.15 -11.90
N ARG A 181 23.83 20.20 -12.71
CA ARG A 181 23.05 19.10 -13.29
C ARG A 181 23.47 17.80 -12.63
N PRO A 182 22.54 17.01 -12.04
CA PRO A 182 22.85 15.66 -11.60
C PRO A 182 22.60 14.68 -12.75
N TRP A 183 23.67 14.39 -13.48
CA TRP A 183 24.03 13.05 -13.97
C TRP A 183 25.52 13.03 -14.25
#